data_AF-A0A5M9ZFX2-F1
#
_entry.id   AF-A0A5M9ZFX2-F1
#
_cell.length_a   1.000
_cell.length_b   1.000
_cell.length_c   1.000
_cell.angle_alpha   90.00
_cell.angle_beta   90.00
_cell.angle_gamma   90.00
#
_symmetry.space_group_name_H-M   'P 1'
#
loop_
_entity.id
_entity.type
_entity.pdbx_description
1 polymer ?
#
loop_
_entity_poly.entity_id
_entity_poly.type
_entity_poly.pdbx_seq_one_letter_code
_entity_poly.pdbx_strand_id
1 'polypeptide(L)' 'MMGILIRYNRRTGDRVVKVFPNPDDARLDKGFRRDVGRCDPVWETVILLADSLETVKHTHSRYFSGEDRTCELGHLFD' A
#
# COMPACT_ATOMS: atom_id res chain seq x y z
N MET A 1 -4.08 10.07 13.04
CA MET A 1 -4.32 9.50 11.69
C MET A 1 -3.03 9.48 10.91
N MET A 2 -2.68 8.33 10.38
CA MET A 2 -1.47 8.08 9.59
C MET A 2 -1.84 7.68 8.16
N GLY A 3 -0.89 7.86 7.23
CA GLY A 3 -1.03 7.41 5.85
C GLY A 3 -0.47 6.00 5.68
N ILE A 4 -1.26 5.08 5.19
CA ILE A 4 -0.83 3.71 4.91
C ILE A 4 -0.89 3.52 3.40
N LEU A 5 0.29 3.41 2.78
CA LEU A 5 0.43 3.12 1.37
C LEU A 5 0.56 1.60 1.21
N ILE A 6 -0.32 1.00 0.42
CA ILE A 6 -0.31 -0.42 0.13
C ILE A 6 -0.14 -0.62 -1.37
N ARG A 7 0.82 -1.47 -1.74
CA ARG A 7 0.90 -2.05 -3.08
C ARG A 7 0.42 -3.49 -3.00
N TYR A 8 -0.68 -3.77 -3.67
CA TYR A 8 -1.36 -5.05 -3.65
C TYR A 8 -1.27 -5.73 -5.01
N ASN A 9 -0.72 -6.93 -5.07
CA ASN A 9 -0.67 -7.73 -6.27
C ASN A 9 -2.03 -8.38 -6.51
N ARG A 10 -2.74 -7.95 -7.55
CA ARG A 10 -4.09 -8.45 -7.87
C ARG A 10 -4.11 -9.90 -8.32
N ARG A 11 -2.97 -10.47 -8.74
CA ARG A 11 -2.86 -11.85 -9.23
C ARG A 11 -2.59 -12.85 -8.10
N THR A 12 -1.69 -12.50 -7.18
CA THR A 12 -1.25 -13.41 -6.10
C THR A 12 -1.86 -13.07 -4.75
N GLY A 13 -2.37 -11.85 -4.57
CA GLY A 13 -2.83 -11.34 -3.28
C GLY A 13 -1.71 -10.81 -2.38
N ASP A 14 -0.45 -10.86 -2.85
CA ASP A 14 0.69 -10.34 -2.10
C ASP A 14 0.58 -8.84 -1.87
N ARG A 15 1.20 -8.37 -0.80
CA ARG A 15 1.21 -6.94 -0.47
C ARG A 15 2.58 -6.46 -0.04
N VAL A 16 2.77 -5.17 -0.22
CA VAL A 16 3.88 -4.41 0.34
C VAL A 16 3.26 -3.19 1.03
N VAL A 17 3.58 -2.96 2.30
CA VAL A 17 2.97 -1.90 3.10
C VAL A 17 4.04 -0.90 3.52
N LYS A 18 3.76 0.39 3.36
CA LYS A 18 4.59 1.47 3.88
C LYS A 18 3.72 2.41 4.70
N VAL A 19 4.12 2.62 5.94
CA VAL A 19 3.40 3.44 6.91
C VAL A 19 4.08 4.78 7.04
N PHE A 20 3.30 5.84 6.94
CA PHE A 20 3.74 7.21 7.05
C PHE A 20 3.06 7.86 8.26
N PRO A 21 3.82 8.43 9.21
CA PRO A 21 3.25 9.06 10.39
C PRO A 21 2.33 10.23 10.03
N ASN A 22 2.63 10.94 8.94
CA ASN A 22 1.81 11.99 8.39
C ASN A 22 1.14 11.52 7.08
N PRO A 23 -0.19 11.62 6.96
CA PRO A 23 -0.92 11.12 5.80
C PRO A 23 -0.58 11.80 4.47
N ASP A 24 -0.15 13.06 4.48
CA ASP A 24 0.23 13.75 3.24
C ASP A 24 1.54 13.23 2.65
N ASP A 25 2.47 12.73 3.48
CA ASP A 25 3.72 12.12 3.01
C ASP A 25 3.47 10.88 2.14
N ALA A 26 2.41 10.11 2.42
CA ALA A 26 2.03 8.95 1.60
C ALA A 26 1.67 9.35 0.15
N ARG A 27 1.07 10.53 -0.04
CA ARG A 27 0.72 11.05 -1.37
C ARG A 27 1.92 11.60 -2.12
N LEU A 28 2.94 12.03 -1.37
CA LEU A 28 4.20 12.51 -1.91
C LEU A 28 5.18 11.37 -2.22
N ASP A 29 4.87 10.12 -1.90
CA ASP A 29 5.71 8.97 -2.24
C ASP A 29 5.93 8.89 -3.76
N LYS A 30 7.20 8.78 -4.18
CA LYS A 30 7.59 8.74 -5.60
C LYS A 30 7.01 7.52 -6.30
N GLY A 31 7.05 6.38 -5.62
CA GLY A 31 6.46 5.14 -6.07
C GLY A 31 4.95 5.26 -6.28
N PHE A 32 4.23 5.91 -5.38
CA PHE A 32 2.79 6.20 -5.57
C PHE A 32 2.54 7.08 -6.79
N ARG A 33 3.24 8.22 -6.89
CA ARG A 33 3.06 9.18 -7.99
C ARG A 33 3.39 8.61 -9.37
N ARG A 34 4.30 7.64 -9.45
CA ARG A 34 4.63 6.94 -10.70
C ARG A 34 3.52 6.00 -11.16
N ASP A 35 2.83 5.37 -10.22
CA ASP A 35 1.89 4.29 -10.50
C ASP A 35 0.43 4.78 -10.54
N VAL A 36 0.14 5.92 -9.90
CA VAL A 36 -1.18 6.55 -9.95
C VAL A 36 -1.58 6.89 -11.39
N GLY A 37 -2.74 6.40 -11.81
CA GLY A 37 -3.26 6.62 -13.17
C GLY A 37 -2.84 5.57 -14.20
N ARG A 38 -2.08 4.53 -13.83
CA ARG A 38 -1.91 3.34 -14.69
C ARG A 38 -3.22 2.54 -14.75
N CYS A 39 -3.67 2.21 -15.95
CA CYS A 39 -4.79 1.29 -16.17
C CYS A 39 -4.30 -0.17 -16.04
N ASP A 40 -5.06 -0.99 -15.31
CA ASP A 40 -4.85 -2.43 -15.11
C ASP A 40 -3.42 -2.88 -14.72
N PRO A 41 -2.78 -2.26 -13.72
CA PRO A 41 -1.49 -2.74 -13.25
C PRO A 41 -1.66 -4.08 -12.49
N VAL A 42 -0.70 -4.99 -12.66
CA VAL A 42 -0.60 -6.22 -11.85
C VAL A 42 -0.55 -5.89 -10.35
N TRP A 43 0.10 -4.76 -10.03
CA TRP A 43 0.17 -4.18 -8.69
C TRP A 43 -0.74 -2.97 -8.58
N GLU A 44 -1.75 -3.07 -7.72
CA GLU A 44 -2.64 -1.98 -7.36
C GLU A 44 -2.04 -1.15 -6.23
N THR A 45 -1.87 0.15 -6.45
CA THR A 45 -1.36 1.06 -5.41
C THR A 45 -2.51 1.85 -4.80
N VAL A 46 -2.67 1.78 -3.47
CA VAL A 46 -3.74 2.47 -2.72
C VAL A 46 -3.17 3.18 -1.48
N ILE A 47 -3.72 4.34 -1.15
CA ILE A 47 -3.45 5.04 0.11
C ILE A 47 -4.70 4.97 0.99
N LEU A 48 -4.51 4.52 2.22
CA LEU A 48 -5.56 4.44 3.24
C LEU A 48 -5.20 5.34 4.41
N LEU A 49 -6.20 6.04 4.94
CA LEU A 49 -6.07 6.90 6.12
C LEU A 49 -6.72 6.18 7.29
N ALA A 50 -5.95 5.92 8.34
CA ALA A 50 -6.45 5.25 9.53
C ALA A 50 -5.69 5.67 10.77
N ASP A 51 -6.22 5.28 11.93
CA ASP A 51 -5.55 5.50 13.20
C ASP A 51 -4.47 4.44 13.47
N SER A 52 -4.68 3.21 13.00
CA SER A 52 -3.80 2.05 13.21
C SER A 52 -3.71 1.17 11.95
N LEU A 53 -2.60 0.46 11.74
CA LEU A 53 -2.52 -0.56 10.68
C LEU A 53 -3.52 -1.69 10.93
N GLU A 54 -3.77 -2.02 12.20
CA GLU A 54 -4.77 -3.01 12.61
C GLU A 54 -6.19 -2.64 12.17
N THR A 55 -6.56 -1.36 12.28
CA THR A 55 -7.84 -0.85 11.78
C THR A 55 -7.97 -1.08 10.28
N VAL A 56 -6.89 -0.88 9.52
CA VAL A 56 -6.87 -1.11 8.07
C VAL A 56 -6.99 -2.59 7.74
N LYS A 57 -6.32 -3.48 8.50
CA LYS A 57 -6.45 -4.93 8.36
C LYS A 57 -7.90 -5.39 8.52
N HIS A 58 -8.63 -4.82 9.48
CA HIS A 58 -10.01 -5.17 9.75
C HIS A 58 -10.99 -4.60 8.71
N THR A 59 -10.80 -3.34 8.30
CA THR A 59 -11.73 -2.63 7.39
C THR A 59 -11.47 -2.91 5.91
N HIS A 60 -10.23 -3.25 5.53
CA HIS A 60 -9.79 -3.45 4.15
C HIS A 60 -9.06 -4.81 4.00
N SER A 61 -9.65 -5.87 4.56
CA SER A 61 -9.07 -7.21 4.64
C SER A 61 -8.65 -7.82 3.29
N ARG A 62 -9.25 -7.37 2.18
CA ARG A 62 -8.86 -7.72 0.80
C ARG A 62 -7.36 -7.53 0.55
N TYR A 63 -6.78 -6.43 1.05
CA TYR A 63 -5.37 -6.15 0.84
C TYR A 63 -4.45 -7.04 1.69
N PHE A 64 -5.01 -7.80 2.64
CA PHE A 64 -4.27 -8.62 3.59
C PHE A 64 -4.46 -10.12 3.39
N SER A 65 -5.01 -10.54 2.25
CA SER A 65 -5.31 -11.94 1.98
C SER A 65 -4.10 -12.80 1.56
N GLY A 66 -3.08 -12.22 0.93
CA GLY A 66 -1.84 -12.94 0.55
C GLY A 66 -0.67 -12.68 1.51
N GLU A 67 0.57 -12.88 1.03
CA GLU A 67 1.77 -12.73 1.86
C GLU A 67 2.21 -11.27 2.02
N ASP A 68 2.83 -10.98 3.16
CA ASP A 68 3.47 -9.70 3.39
C ASP A 68 4.90 -9.73 2.84
N ARG A 69 5.11 -9.07 1.70
CA ARG A 69 6.40 -9.02 1.00
C ARG A 69 7.13 -7.71 1.27
N THR A 70 6.77 -7.00 2.35
CA THR A 70 7.31 -5.66 2.67
C THR A 70 8.84 -5.67 2.82
N CYS A 71 9.40 -6.70 3.45
CA CYS A 71 10.84 -6.84 3.64
C CYS A 71 11.60 -7.09 2.33
N GLU A 72 11.01 -7.84 1.39
CA GLU A 72 11.68 -8.27 0.15
C GLU A 72 11.47 -7.28 -1.01
N LEU A 73 10.28 -6.67 -1.05
CA LEU A 73 9.83 -5.81 -2.14
C LEU A 73 9.69 -4.35 -1.72
N GLY A 74 10.27 -3.95 -0.58
CA GLY A 74 10.25 -2.56 -0.12
C GLY A 74 10.85 -1.56 -1.12
N HIS A 75 11.78 -2.02 -1.97
CA HIS A 75 12.35 -1.23 -3.09
C HIS A 75 11.31 -0.83 -4.14
N LEU A 76 10.13 -1.46 -4.17
CA LEU A 76 9.06 -1.06 -5.08
C LEU A 76 8.62 0.40 -4.82
N PHE A 77 8.80 0.93 -3.60
CA PHE A 77 8.46 2.31 -3.27
C PHE A 77 9.53 3.35 -3.66
N ASP A 78 10.72 2.93 -4.11
CA ASP A 78 11.84 3.82 -4.48
C ASP A 78 11.66 4.47 -5.87
#